data_AF-A0A0P0SLF7-F1
#
_entry.id   AF-A0A0P0SLF7-F1
#
_cell.length_a   1.000
_cell.length_b   1.000
_cell.length_c   1.000
_cell.angle_alpha   90.00
_cell.angle_beta   90.00
_cell.angle_gamma   90.00
#
_symmetry.space_group_name_H-M   'P 1'
#
loop_
_entity.id
_entity.type
_entity.pdbx_description
1 polymer ?
#
loop_
_entity_poly.entity_id
_entity_poly.type
_entity_poly.pdbx_seq_one_letter_code
_entity_poly.pdbx_strand_id
1 'polypeptide(L)' 'MQLAAAASATTWVEHFPLIDELLLEVLRPRDGVVDVPSGPGHGVAWNPEAIDSYTTTRTETRSSS' A
#
# COMPACT_ATOMS: atom_id res chain seq x y z
N MET A 1 -6.95 3.85 4.54
CA MET A 1 -7.01 5.13 5.28
C MET A 1 -8.21 5.98 4.89
N GLN A 2 -8.32 6.48 3.65
CA GLN A 2 -9.35 7.45 3.25
C GLN A 2 -10.79 7.02 3.59
N LEU A 3 -11.16 5.76 3.32
CA LEU A 3 -12.49 5.24 3.67
C LEU A 3 -12.75 5.24 5.18
N ALA A 4 -11.76 4.82 5.97
CA ALA A 4 -11.88 4.80 7.44
C ALA A 4 -12.01 6.21 8.02
N ALA A 5 -11.30 7.19 7.44
CA ALA A 5 -11.37 8.59 7.86
C ALA A 5 -12.72 9.25 7.52
N ALA A 6 -13.37 8.83 6.43
CA ALA A 6 -14.66 9.38 6.00
C ALA A 6 -15.86 8.75 6.70
N ALA A 7 -15.73 7.51 7.19
CA ALA A 7 -16.82 6.77 7.81
C ALA A 7 -16.92 7.07 9.31
N SER A 8 -18.02 7.70 9.72
CA SER A 8 -18.26 8.08 11.13
C SER A 8 -18.30 6.90 12.11
N ALA A 9 -18.55 5.68 11.63
CA ALA A 9 -18.59 4.47 12.44
C ALA A 9 -17.23 3.74 12.52
N THR A 10 -16.23 4.17 11.76
CA THR A 10 -14.92 3.51 11.72
C THR A 10 -13.95 4.19 12.67
N THR A 11 -13.38 3.42 13.59
CA THR A 11 -12.44 3.94 14.61
C THR A 11 -11.05 3.32 14.50
N TRP A 12 -10.90 2.23 13.73
CA TRP A 12 -9.69 1.43 13.67
C TRP A 12 -9.29 1.15 12.22
N VAL A 13 -7.98 1.11 12.00
CA VAL A 13 -7.38 0.61 10.77
C VAL A 13 -6.32 -0.40 11.14
N GLU A 14 -6.29 -1.51 10.41
CA GLU A 14 -5.26 -2.51 10.54
C GLU A 14 -3.98 -2.04 9.84
N HIS A 15 -2.84 -2.15 10.52
CA HIS A 15 -1.54 -1.73 10.02
C HIS A 15 -0.64 -2.95 9.82
N PHE A 16 -0.18 -3.17 8.59
CA PHE A 16 0.78 -4.21 8.24
C PHE A 16 1.93 -3.64 7.41
N PRO A 17 3.19 -3.78 7.86
CA PRO A 17 4.35 -3.20 7.16
C PRO A 17 4.84 -4.05 5.97
N LEU A 18 4.09 -5.08 5.55
CA LEU A 18 4.54 -6.08 4.57
C LEU A 18 4.89 -5.48 3.21
N ILE A 19 4.27 -4.34 2.86
CA ILE A 19 4.44 -3.68 1.56
C ILE A 19 5.23 -2.38 1.65
N ASP A 20 5.83 -2.07 2.81
CA ASP A 20 6.48 -0.78 3.05
C ASP A 20 7.59 -0.49 2.03
N GLU A 21 8.32 -1.51 1.59
CA GLU A 21 9.37 -1.38 0.58
C GLU A 21 8.84 -0.97 -0.81
N LEU A 22 7.56 -1.27 -1.08
CA LEU A 22 6.91 -0.92 -2.34
C LEU A 22 6.44 0.54 -2.36
N LEU A 23 6.50 1.27 -1.24
CA LEU A 23 5.98 2.62 -1.10
C LEU A 23 7.11 3.63 -0.89
N LEU A 24 7.00 4.81 -1.52
CA LEU A 24 7.90 5.93 -1.27
C LEU A 24 7.62 6.59 0.08
N GLU A 25 6.37 6.51 0.54
CA GLU A 25 5.91 7.04 1.82
C GLU A 25 5.08 5.97 2.52
N VAL A 26 5.47 5.63 3.75
CA VAL A 26 4.81 4.62 4.58
C VAL A 26 3.99 5.27 5.68
N LEU A 27 2.90 4.63 6.07
CA LEU A 27 2.14 5.06 7.24
C LEU A 27 2.99 4.81 8.48
N ARG A 28 3.09 5.82 9.35
CA ARG A 28 3.82 5.70 10.62
C ARG A 28 2.85 5.97 11.75
N PRO A 29 2.22 4.93 12.31
CA PRO A 29 1.41 5.08 13.51
C PRO A 29 2.26 5.68 14.64
N ARG A 30 1.72 6.68 15.33
CA ARG A 30 2.31 7.34 16.50
C ARG A 30 1.27 7.35 17.61
N ASP A 31 1.63 6.80 18.77
CA ASP A 31 0.74 6.71 19.94
C ASP A 31 -0.63 6.04 19.64
N GLY A 32 -0.63 5.03 18.76
CA GLY A 32 -1.85 4.32 18.35
C GLY A 32 -2.73 5.07 17.36
N VAL A 33 -2.29 6.24 16.88
CA VAL A 33 -2.99 7.06 15.88
C VAL A 33 -2.19 7.08 14.58
N VAL A 34 -2.87 7.15 13.45
CA VAL A 34 -2.24 7.28 12.14
C VAL A 34 -2.85 8.47 11.41
N ASP A 35 -1.98 9.30 10.83
CA ASP A 35 -2.40 10.46 10.07
C ASP A 35 -2.97 10.03 8.71
N VAL A 36 -3.99 10.75 8.25
CA VAL A 36 -4.49 10.60 6.89
C VAL A 36 -3.54 11.32 5.95
N PRO A 37 -3.00 10.65 4.92
CA PRO A 37 -2.14 11.29 3.93
C PRO A 37 -2.82 12.49 3.27
N SER A 38 -2.10 13.61 3.16
CA SER A 38 -2.59 14.87 2.58
C SER A 38 -2.33 15.03 1.08
N GLY A 39 -1.60 14.09 0.47
CA GLY A 39 -1.31 14.07 -0.96
C GLY A 39 -2.57 13.78 -1.82
N PRO A 40 -2.49 14.01 -3.14
CA PRO A 40 -3.62 13.76 -4.03
C PRO A 40 -4.05 12.28 -4.05
N GLY A 41 -5.32 12.05 -4.36
CA GLY A 41 -5.90 10.70 -4.43
C GLY A 41 -5.91 10.00 -3.08
N HIS A 42 -5.33 8.80 -3.01
CA HIS A 42 -5.22 8.05 -1.75
C HIS A 42 -4.00 8.45 -0.91
N GLY A 43 -3.15 9.37 -1.41
CA GLY A 43 -1.89 9.75 -0.78
C GLY A 43 -0.91 8.58 -0.67
N VAL A 44 -0.93 7.69 -1.66
CA VAL A 44 -0.01 6.56 -1.81
C VAL A 44 0.88 6.83 -3.01
N ALA A 45 2.19 6.70 -2.82
CA ALA A 45 3.18 6.82 -3.88
C ALA A 45 4.00 5.52 -3.94
N TRP A 46 4.02 4.88 -5.12
CA TRP A 46 4.76 3.63 -5.34
C TRP A 46 6.24 3.90 -5.57
N ASN A 47 7.09 3.04 -5.01
CA ASN A 47 8.51 3.01 -5.31
C ASN A 47 8.72 2.26 -6.63
N PRO A 48 9.05 2.94 -7.75
CA PRO A 48 9.15 2.29 -9.05
C PRO A 48 10.28 1.26 -9.11
N GLU A 49 11.39 1.48 -8.41
CA GLU A 49 12.52 0.55 -8.38
C GLU A 49 12.18 -0.75 -7.66
N ALA A 50 11.47 -0.64 -6.52
CA ALA A 50 11.00 -1.81 -5.78
C ALA A 50 9.93 -2.57 -6.57
N ILE A 51 9.00 -1.85 -7.21
CA ILE A 51 7.98 -2.47 -8.07
C ILE A 51 8.63 -3.27 -9.20
N ASP A 52 9.63 -2.71 -9.88
CA ASP A 52 10.37 -3.43 -10.92
C ASP A 52 11.06 -4.69 -10.37
N SER A 53 11.71 -4.56 -9.21
CA SER A 53 12.44 -5.67 -8.56
C SER A 53 11.53 -6.82 -8.09
N TYR A 54 10.32 -6.51 -7.64
CA TYR A 54 9.37 -7.48 -7.10
C TYR A 54 8.34 -7.97 -8.13
N THR A 55 8.28 -7.37 -9.31
CA THR A 55 7.37 -7.79 -10.38
C THR A 55 7.94 -9.00 -11.11
N THR A 56 7.27 -10.15 -10.98
CA THR A 56 7.58 -11.34 -11.78
C THR A 56 6.57 -11.52 -12.90
N THR A 57 7.04 -11.80 -14.11
CA THR A 57 6.17 -12.19 -15.23
C THR A 57 5.94 -13.70 -15.19
N ARG A 58 4.69 -14.14 -15.07
CA ARG A 58 4.36 -15.56 -15.20
C ARG A 58 4.37 -15.95 -16.68
N THR A 59 5.39 -16.69 -17.12
CA THR A 59 5.38 -17.31 -18.45
C THR A 59 4.63 -18.62 -18.40
N GLU A 60 3.45 -18.69 -19.03
CA GLU A 60 2.76 -19.97 -19.24
C GLU A 60 3.45 -20.72 -20.39
N THR A 61 4.21 -21.76 -20.06
CA THR A 61 4.74 -22.70 -21.05
C THR A 61 3.59 -23.53 -21.60
N ARG A 62 3.10 -23.18 -22.79
CA ARG A 62 2.13 -24.01 -23.51
C ARG A 62 2.88 -25.20 -24.12
N SER A 63 2.78 -26.37 -23.49
CA SER A 63 3.21 -27.63 -24.09
C SER A 63 2.26 -27.98 -25.23
N SER A 64 2.75 -27.92 -26.47
CA SER A 64 2.06 -28.48 -27.64
C SER A 64 2.40 -29.96 -27.73
N SER A 65 1.38 -30.81 -27.59
CA SER A 65 1.41 -32.24 -27.95
C SER A 65 1.30 -32.44 -29.45
#